data_AF-A0A940XY24-F1
#
_entry.id   AF-A0A940XY24-F1
#
_cell.length_a   1.000
_cell.length_b   1.000
_cell.length_c   1.000
_cell.angle_alpha   90.00
_cell.angle_beta   90.00
_cell.angle_gamma   90.00
#
_symmetry.space_group_name_H-M   'P 1'
#
loop_
_entity.id
_entity.type
_entity.pdbx_description
1 polymer ?
#
loop_
_entity_poly.entity_id
_entity_poly.type
_entity_poly.pdbx_seq_one_letter_code
_entity_poly.pdbx_strand_id
1 'polypeptide(L)'
;MDTAREPHAGKAHTGKAHLQDRVPVRARQLVREPFTARTWRRVAYALLAVPVALAAVPVGLLGGRAAAGRWQRGLVGRFLGARPPGSSAGVLHALLALPLNLVVAAVTLYGWSIVPMNIGWPLRGGDPTTSWGGPTFAGAWAFHAVLGGLGFLLLMPWVGRGLAALQVRLATALLARP
;
A
#
# COMPACT_ATOMS: atom_id res chain seq x y z
N MET A 1 -11.36 2.28 -72.54
CA MET A 1 -10.70 3.39 -71.85
C MET A 1 -11.64 3.86 -70.76
N ASP A 2 -11.55 3.28 -69.56
CA ASP A 2 -12.05 3.94 -68.35
C ASP A 2 -11.40 3.32 -67.12
N THR A 3 -10.99 4.19 -66.20
CA THR A 3 -9.87 4.00 -65.28
C THR A 3 -10.26 3.29 -63.97
N ALA A 4 -9.47 2.28 -63.59
CA ALA A 4 -9.48 1.68 -62.26
C ALA A 4 -9.06 2.71 -61.20
N ARG A 5 -9.92 2.95 -60.20
CA ARG A 5 -9.60 3.73 -58.99
C ARG A 5 -9.07 2.79 -57.91
N GLU A 6 -7.82 2.97 -57.52
CA GLU A 6 -7.24 2.36 -56.32
C GLU A 6 -7.85 2.97 -55.03
N PRO A 7 -8.12 2.15 -53.99
CA PRO A 7 -8.45 2.67 -52.67
C PRO A 7 -7.16 3.08 -51.93
N HIS A 8 -6.98 4.38 -51.71
CA HIS A 8 -5.94 4.92 -50.85
C HIS A 8 -6.08 4.41 -49.41
N ALA A 9 -5.09 3.62 -48.98
CA ALA A 9 -4.89 3.23 -47.59
C ALA A 9 -4.70 4.48 -46.70
N GLY A 10 -5.71 4.78 -45.89
CA GLY A 10 -5.61 5.77 -44.82
C GLY A 10 -4.54 5.35 -43.81
N LYS A 11 -3.44 6.09 -43.78
CA LYS A 11 -2.34 5.90 -42.83
C LYS A 11 -2.85 6.07 -41.39
N ALA A 12 -2.68 5.04 -40.58
CA ALA A 12 -2.94 5.02 -39.16
C ALA A 12 -2.05 6.04 -38.41
N HIS A 13 -2.57 7.24 -38.18
CA HIS A 13 -1.91 8.26 -37.34
C HIS A 13 -2.47 8.34 -35.90
N THR A 14 -3.37 7.46 -35.50
CA THR A 14 -4.10 7.51 -34.21
C THR A 14 -3.36 6.92 -32.99
N GLY A 15 -2.19 6.30 -33.17
CA GLY A 15 -1.47 5.61 -32.08
C GLY A 15 -0.63 6.51 -31.16
N LYS A 16 -0.05 7.61 -31.68
CA LYS A 16 0.93 8.43 -30.93
C LYS A 16 0.26 9.38 -29.92
N ALA A 17 -0.85 10.01 -30.30
CA ALA A 17 -1.59 10.93 -29.42
C ALA A 17 -2.10 10.24 -28.15
N HIS A 18 -2.66 9.03 -28.27
CA HIS A 18 -3.23 8.30 -27.13
C HIS A 18 -2.16 7.85 -26.11
N LEU A 19 -0.93 7.58 -26.55
CA LEU A 19 0.17 7.22 -25.65
C LEU A 19 0.72 8.43 -24.89
N GLN A 20 0.77 9.59 -25.53
CA GLN A 20 1.28 10.83 -24.95
C GLN A 20 0.40 11.34 -23.79
N ASP A 21 -0.92 11.16 -23.88
CA ASP A 21 -1.87 11.55 -22.82
C ASP A 21 -1.83 10.63 -21.59
N ARG A 22 -1.34 9.39 -21.71
CA ARG A 22 -1.33 8.41 -20.61
C ARG A 22 -0.18 8.63 -19.61
N VAL A 23 0.95 9.14 -20.07
CA VAL A 23 2.14 9.41 -19.23
C VAL A 23 1.86 10.46 -18.14
N PRO A 24 1.34 11.67 -18.45
CA PRO A 24 1.06 12.67 -17.42
C PRO A 24 -0.01 12.22 -16.42
N VAL A 25 -0.99 11.43 -16.86
CA VAL A 25 -2.01 10.86 -15.96
C VAL A 25 -1.40 9.89 -14.96
N ARG A 26 -0.51 8.98 -15.41
CA ARG A 26 0.17 8.02 -14.54
C ARG A 26 1.14 8.70 -13.56
N ALA A 27 1.93 9.66 -14.03
CA ALA A 27 2.84 10.43 -13.18
C ALA A 27 2.06 11.20 -12.10
N ARG A 28 0.96 11.86 -12.48
CA ARG A 28 0.08 12.57 -11.54
C ARG A 28 -0.53 11.62 -10.52
N GLN A 29 -0.91 10.41 -10.92
CA GLN A 29 -1.44 9.40 -10.00
C GLN A 29 -0.37 8.94 -9.00
N LEU A 30 0.86 8.69 -9.47
CA LEU A 30 1.98 8.29 -8.62
C LEU A 30 2.26 9.30 -7.52
N VAL A 31 2.36 10.59 -7.87
CA VAL A 31 2.67 11.67 -6.92
C VAL A 31 1.51 11.91 -5.95
N ARG A 32 0.26 11.67 -6.37
CA ARG A 32 -0.91 11.89 -5.52
C ARG A 32 -1.23 10.73 -4.58
N GLU A 33 -0.87 9.50 -4.93
CA GLU A 33 -1.23 8.29 -4.17
C GLU A 33 -0.88 8.40 -2.66
N PRO A 34 0.28 8.92 -2.22
CA PRO A 34 0.61 9.07 -0.80
C PRO A 34 -0.36 9.97 -0.03
N PHE A 35 -0.98 10.92 -0.72
CA PHE A 35 -1.88 11.92 -0.13
C PHE A 35 -3.36 11.52 -0.24
N THR A 36 -3.65 10.28 -0.62
CA THR A 36 -5.04 9.80 -0.72
C THR A 36 -5.51 9.18 0.58
N ALA A 37 -6.78 9.39 0.91
CA ALA A 37 -7.44 8.68 2.02
C ALA A 37 -7.32 7.15 1.88
N ARG A 38 -7.29 6.63 0.65
CA ARG A 38 -7.15 5.20 0.38
C ARG A 38 -5.82 4.64 0.92
N THR A 39 -4.71 5.35 0.74
CA THR A 39 -3.41 4.97 1.28
C THR A 39 -3.43 4.95 2.80
N TRP A 40 -3.90 6.02 3.42
CA TRP A 40 -3.94 6.13 4.87
C TRP A 40 -4.90 5.14 5.53
N ARG A 41 -5.99 4.74 4.86
CA ARG A 41 -6.83 3.64 5.33
C ARG A 41 -6.08 2.30 5.36
N ARG A 42 -5.22 2.02 4.38
CA ARG A 42 -4.38 0.79 4.39
C ARG A 42 -3.37 0.82 5.53
N VAL A 43 -2.76 1.99 5.79
CA VAL A 43 -1.86 2.19 6.93
C VAL A 43 -2.62 1.96 8.24
N ALA A 44 -3.78 2.57 8.41
CA ALA A 44 -4.62 2.37 9.60
C ALA A 44 -5.01 0.90 9.78
N TYR A 45 -5.37 0.20 8.69
CA TYR A 45 -5.62 -1.24 8.75
C TYR A 45 -4.39 -2.02 9.23
N ALA A 46 -3.22 -1.78 8.64
CA ALA A 46 -1.98 -2.46 8.99
C ALA A 46 -1.66 -2.35 10.49
N LEU A 47 -1.91 -1.17 11.07
CA LEU A 47 -1.66 -0.92 12.50
C LEU A 47 -2.74 -1.53 13.40
N LEU A 48 -4.02 -1.43 13.01
CA LEU A 48 -5.15 -1.89 13.82
C LEU A 48 -5.39 -3.40 13.72
N ALA A 49 -4.92 -4.06 12.66
CA ALA A 49 -5.13 -5.49 12.46
C ALA A 49 -4.45 -6.35 13.54
N VAL A 50 -3.31 -5.91 14.08
CA VAL A 50 -2.60 -6.59 15.16
C VAL A 50 -3.38 -6.57 16.48
N PRO A 51 -3.74 -5.42 17.08
CA PRO A 51 -4.51 -5.39 18.32
C PRO A 51 -5.88 -6.05 18.17
N VAL A 52 -6.53 -5.93 17.01
CA VAL A 52 -7.81 -6.62 16.75
C VAL A 52 -7.62 -8.14 16.71
N ALA A 53 -6.57 -8.66 16.07
CA ALA A 53 -6.28 -10.10 16.07
C ALA A 53 -5.98 -10.61 17.48
N LEU A 54 -5.18 -9.86 18.26
CA LEU A 54 -4.87 -10.20 19.65
C LEU A 54 -6.11 -10.22 20.54
N ALA A 55 -7.05 -9.28 20.37
CA ALA A 55 -8.31 -9.26 21.11
C ALA A 55 -9.31 -10.33 20.63
N ALA A 56 -9.32 -10.66 19.33
CA ALA A 56 -10.24 -11.63 18.74
C ALA A 56 -10.03 -13.06 19.24
N VAL A 57 -8.79 -13.44 19.59
CA VAL A 57 -8.47 -14.76 20.14
C VAL A 57 -9.17 -15.02 21.48
N PRO A 58 -8.92 -14.26 22.57
CA PRO A 58 -9.58 -14.50 23.86
C PRO A 58 -11.09 -14.32 23.77
N VAL A 59 -11.58 -13.29 23.06
CA VAL A 59 -13.03 -13.08 22.88
C VAL A 59 -13.68 -14.29 22.21
N GLY A 60 -13.06 -14.85 21.17
CA GLY A 60 -13.60 -16.03 20.50
C GLY A 60 -13.50 -17.31 21.33
N LEU A 61 -12.47 -17.45 22.16
CA LEU A 61 -12.32 -18.59 23.09
C LEU A 61 -13.35 -18.54 24.23
N LEU A 62 -13.72 -17.35 24.70
CA LEU A 62 -14.73 -17.12 25.75
C LEU A 62 -16.19 -17.13 25.22
N GLY A 63 -16.44 -17.79 24.08
CA GLY A 63 -17.78 -17.91 23.48
C GLY A 63 -18.18 -16.79 22.52
N GLY A 64 -17.38 -15.72 22.40
CA GLY A 64 -17.62 -14.57 21.52
C GLY A 64 -17.20 -14.76 20.06
N ARG A 65 -17.24 -15.99 19.50
CA ARG A 65 -16.74 -16.30 18.13
C ARG A 65 -17.39 -15.42 17.05
N ALA A 66 -18.69 -15.19 17.16
CA ALA A 66 -19.42 -14.33 16.23
C ALA A 66 -18.97 -12.85 16.35
N ALA A 67 -18.67 -12.37 17.56
CA ALA A 67 -18.16 -11.02 17.78
C ALA A 67 -16.75 -10.85 17.21
N ALA A 68 -15.85 -11.80 17.47
CA ALA A 68 -14.49 -11.82 16.92
C ALA A 68 -14.49 -11.74 15.38
N GLY A 69 -15.31 -12.56 14.71
CA GLY A 69 -15.45 -12.51 13.25
C GLY A 69 -16.07 -11.20 12.75
N ARG A 70 -17.05 -10.63 13.47
CA ARG A 70 -17.65 -9.33 13.10
C ARG A 70 -16.64 -8.19 13.18
N TRP A 71 -15.81 -8.12 14.21
CA TRP A 71 -14.78 -7.08 14.34
C TRP A 71 -13.76 -7.15 13.21
N GLN A 72 -13.26 -8.34 12.90
CA GLN A 72 -12.31 -8.56 11.83
C GLN A 72 -12.89 -8.17 10.46
N ARG A 73 -14.13 -8.61 10.16
CA ARG A 73 -14.82 -8.21 8.91
C ARG A 73 -15.10 -6.72 8.85
N GLY A 74 -15.49 -6.10 9.96
CA GLY A 74 -15.71 -4.66 10.07
C GLY A 74 -14.44 -3.87 9.75
N LEU A 75 -13.29 -4.34 10.24
CA LEU A 75 -11.99 -3.72 9.96
C LEU A 75 -11.63 -3.82 8.47
N VAL A 76 -11.75 -5.01 7.88
CA VAL A 76 -11.49 -5.23 6.44
C VAL A 76 -12.44 -4.38 5.59
N GLY A 77 -13.73 -4.35 5.92
CA GLY A 77 -14.74 -3.57 5.21
C GLY A 77 -14.50 -2.07 5.29
N ARG A 78 -14.22 -1.55 6.49
CA ARG A 78 -14.02 -0.12 6.72
C ARG A 78 -12.77 0.43 6.05
N PHE A 79 -11.66 -0.30 6.15
CA PHE A 79 -10.36 0.22 5.73
C PHE A 79 -9.92 -0.28 4.35
N LEU A 80 -10.21 -1.54 4.01
CA LEU A 80 -9.78 -2.14 2.74
C LEU A 80 -10.91 -2.22 1.70
N GLY A 81 -12.17 -1.99 2.10
CA GLY A 81 -13.32 -1.97 1.20
C GLY A 81 -13.82 -3.35 0.77
N ALA A 82 -13.34 -4.43 1.40
CA ALA A 82 -13.78 -5.79 1.11
C ALA A 82 -14.77 -6.28 2.18
N ARG A 83 -15.81 -7.02 1.76
CA ARG A 83 -16.83 -7.58 2.66
C ARG A 83 -16.80 -9.11 2.57
N PRO A 84 -15.93 -9.79 3.32
CA PRO A 84 -15.96 -11.25 3.39
C PRO A 84 -17.34 -11.72 3.88
N PRO A 85 -17.83 -12.88 3.41
CA PRO A 85 -19.04 -13.51 3.96
C PRO A 85 -18.89 -13.76 5.47
N GLY A 86 -20.01 -13.95 6.16
CA GLY A 86 -20.00 -14.23 7.59
C GLY A 86 -19.71 -15.70 7.89
N SER A 87 -18.68 -15.97 8.70
CA SER A 87 -18.47 -17.28 9.31
C SER A 87 -18.14 -17.21 10.81
N SER A 88 -18.15 -18.39 11.43
CA SER A 88 -17.72 -18.62 12.82
C SER A 88 -16.20 -18.75 12.98
N ALA A 89 -15.45 -18.77 11.88
CA ALA A 89 -14.00 -19.01 11.83
C ALA A 89 -13.12 -17.80 12.24
N GLY A 90 -13.65 -16.86 13.03
CA GLY A 90 -12.94 -15.64 13.43
C GLY A 90 -11.67 -15.90 14.24
N VAL A 91 -11.68 -16.94 15.10
CA VAL A 91 -10.48 -17.35 15.87
C VAL A 91 -9.41 -17.92 14.94
N LEU A 92 -9.79 -18.79 14.00
CA LEU A 92 -8.85 -19.34 13.02
C LEU A 92 -8.23 -18.23 12.16
N HIS A 93 -9.05 -17.28 11.70
CA HIS A 93 -8.54 -16.10 10.99
C HIS A 93 -7.59 -15.28 11.86
N ALA A 94 -7.90 -15.05 13.14
CA ALA A 94 -7.01 -14.32 14.05
C ALA A 94 -5.64 -14.99 14.16
N LEU A 95 -5.62 -16.29 14.41
CA LEU A 95 -4.38 -17.06 14.59
C LEU A 95 -3.52 -17.08 13.31
N LEU A 96 -4.13 -17.33 12.15
CA LEU A 96 -3.40 -17.42 10.89
C LEU A 96 -3.03 -16.05 10.31
N ALA A 97 -3.82 -15.01 10.57
CA ALA A 97 -3.52 -13.66 10.09
C ALA A 97 -2.56 -12.89 10.99
N LEU A 98 -2.41 -13.27 12.26
CA LEU A 98 -1.53 -12.54 13.19
C LEU A 98 -0.08 -12.45 12.71
N PRO A 99 0.61 -13.53 12.28
CA PRO A 99 1.99 -13.43 11.78
C PRO A 99 2.10 -12.50 10.57
N LEU A 100 1.18 -12.62 9.62
CA LEU A 100 1.12 -11.73 8.46
C LEU A 100 0.89 -10.27 8.89
N ASN A 101 -0.05 -10.01 9.80
CA ASN A 101 -0.36 -8.67 10.27
C ASN A 101 0.81 -8.05 11.03
N LEU A 102 1.59 -8.83 11.78
CA LEU A 102 2.82 -8.36 12.42
C LEU A 102 3.87 -7.93 11.39
N VAL A 103 4.13 -8.75 10.37
CA VAL A 103 5.04 -8.40 9.28
C VAL A 103 4.57 -7.15 8.55
N VAL A 104 3.28 -7.08 8.21
CA VAL A 104 2.70 -5.92 7.52
C VAL A 104 2.79 -4.66 8.38
N ALA A 105 2.50 -4.74 9.68
CA ALA A 105 2.63 -3.62 10.60
C ALA A 105 4.09 -3.15 10.70
N ALA A 106 5.05 -4.07 10.83
CA ALA A 106 6.47 -3.74 10.90
C ALA A 106 6.98 -3.06 9.62
N VAL A 107 6.68 -3.64 8.45
CA VAL A 107 7.04 -3.06 7.15
C VAL A 107 6.38 -1.69 6.96
N THR A 108 5.12 -1.54 7.36
CA THR A 108 4.39 -0.27 7.26
C THR A 108 5.01 0.79 8.16
N LEU A 109 5.23 0.48 9.44
CA LEU A 109 5.81 1.42 10.40
C LEU A 109 7.23 1.82 10.01
N TYR A 110 8.08 0.85 9.72
CA TYR A 110 9.47 1.09 9.34
C TYR A 110 9.57 1.84 8.01
N GLY A 111 8.82 1.40 6.99
CA GLY A 111 8.84 2.04 5.69
C GLY A 111 8.33 3.48 5.71
N TRP A 112 7.28 3.78 6.49
CA TRP A 112 6.80 5.15 6.65
C TRP A 112 7.68 6.00 7.57
N SER A 113 8.38 5.43 8.56
CA SER A 113 9.28 6.19 9.43
C SER A 113 10.55 6.64 8.70
N ILE A 114 10.99 5.92 7.67
CA ILE A 114 12.10 6.31 6.79
C ILE A 114 11.84 7.69 6.16
N VAL A 115 10.60 8.03 5.84
CA VAL A 115 10.25 9.31 5.19
C VAL A 115 10.63 10.53 6.05
N PRO A 116 10.02 10.74 7.25
CA PRO A 116 10.38 11.88 8.11
C PRO A 116 11.82 11.77 8.60
N MET A 117 12.33 10.56 8.84
CA MET A 117 13.70 10.38 9.28
C MET A 117 14.70 10.92 8.25
N ASN A 118 14.47 10.70 6.95
CA ASN A 118 15.38 11.14 5.89
C ASN A 118 15.16 12.57 5.42
N ILE A 119 13.92 13.08 5.47
CA ILE A 119 13.67 14.51 5.28
C ILE A 119 14.35 15.31 6.40
N GLY A 120 14.20 14.84 7.64
CA GLY A 120 14.84 15.37 8.84
C GLY A 120 16.26 14.86 9.07
N TRP A 121 16.94 14.30 8.06
CA TRP A 121 18.33 13.83 8.20
C TRP A 121 19.29 14.84 8.89
N PRO A 122 19.19 16.17 8.67
CA PRO A 122 19.97 17.19 9.38
C PRO A 122 19.93 17.09 10.90
N LEU A 123 18.80 16.63 11.45
CA LEU A 123 18.56 16.55 12.89
C LEU A 123 19.26 15.35 13.54
N ARG A 124 19.82 14.42 12.75
CA ARG A 124 20.54 13.25 13.26
C ARG A 124 21.98 13.56 13.70
N GLY A 125 22.50 14.74 13.34
CA GLY A 125 23.85 15.18 13.74
C GLY A 125 25.01 14.39 13.12
N GLY A 126 24.82 13.76 11.96
CA GLY A 126 25.86 12.98 11.29
C GLY A 126 26.88 13.86 10.55
N ASP A 127 28.11 13.36 10.41
CA ASP A 127 29.17 14.00 9.63
C ASP A 127 28.91 13.85 8.11
N PRO A 128 28.70 14.94 7.35
CA PRO A 128 28.48 14.88 5.91
C PRO A 128 29.63 14.21 5.13
N THR A 129 30.86 14.23 5.64
CA THR A 129 32.03 13.66 4.94
C THR A 129 32.00 12.13 4.89
N THR A 130 31.32 11.49 5.85
CA THR A 130 31.14 10.03 5.92
C THR A 130 29.77 9.58 5.42
N SER A 131 28.95 10.52 4.96
CA SER A 131 27.56 10.29 4.58
C SER A 131 27.42 10.14 3.06
N TRP A 132 26.44 9.34 2.64
CA TRP A 132 26.11 9.21 1.23
C TRP A 132 25.60 10.55 0.69
N GLY A 133 26.14 10.99 -0.44
CA GLY A 133 25.91 12.34 -1.01
C GLY A 133 26.88 13.42 -0.52
N GLY A 134 27.80 13.12 0.40
CA GLY A 134 28.87 14.02 0.85
C GLY A 134 29.88 14.40 -0.26
N PRO A 135 30.91 15.22 0.05
CA PRO A 135 31.30 15.69 1.39
C PRO A 135 30.53 16.93 1.87
N THR A 136 29.71 17.53 1.01
CA THR A 136 28.95 18.72 1.39
C THR A 136 27.70 18.34 2.19
N PHE A 137 27.32 19.18 3.15
CA PHE A 137 26.06 19.03 3.88
C PHE A 137 24.85 19.01 2.95
N ALA A 138 24.83 19.89 1.94
CA ALA A 138 23.76 19.99 0.96
C ALA A 138 23.61 18.72 0.13
N GLY A 139 24.73 18.12 -0.32
CA GLY A 139 24.72 16.87 -1.07
C GLY A 139 24.25 15.69 -0.22
N ALA A 140 24.73 15.58 1.02
CA ALA A 140 24.31 14.55 1.95
C ALA A 140 22.80 14.65 2.25
N TRP A 141 22.32 15.86 2.54
CA TRP A 141 20.89 16.11 2.73
C TRP A 141 20.07 15.75 1.48
N ALA A 142 20.47 16.22 0.30
CA ALA A 142 19.75 15.98 -0.94
C ALA A 142 19.62 14.48 -1.24
N PHE A 143 20.69 13.71 -1.05
CA PHE A 143 20.68 12.26 -1.22
C PHE A 143 19.62 11.59 -0.33
N HIS A 144 19.62 11.90 0.97
CA HIS A 144 18.70 11.30 1.92
C HIS A 144 17.26 11.79 1.69
N ALA A 145 17.06 13.09 1.50
CA ALA A 145 15.73 13.66 1.27
C ALA A 145 15.09 13.12 -0.02
N VAL A 146 15.86 12.96 -1.10
CA VAL A 146 15.33 12.45 -2.38
C VAL A 146 15.15 10.94 -2.34
N LEU A 147 16.18 10.15 -2.03
CA LEU A 147 16.08 8.69 -2.11
C LEU A 147 15.37 8.10 -0.90
N GLY A 148 15.74 8.53 0.31
CA GLY A 148 15.11 8.07 1.55
C GLY A 148 13.74 8.71 1.78
N GLY A 149 13.63 10.03 1.65
CA GLY A 149 12.39 10.77 1.89
C GLY A 149 11.37 10.56 0.76
N LEU A 150 11.60 11.18 -0.39
CA LEU A 150 10.67 11.14 -1.53
C LEU A 150 10.55 9.74 -2.12
N GLY A 151 11.64 8.98 -2.21
CA GLY A 151 11.62 7.61 -2.71
C GLY A 151 10.67 6.71 -1.93
N PHE A 152 10.80 6.67 -0.59
CA PHE A 152 9.88 5.89 0.24
C PHE A 152 8.46 6.47 0.28
N LEU A 153 8.31 7.80 0.28
CA LEU A 153 7.00 8.46 0.21
C LEU A 153 6.20 7.96 -1.00
N LEU A 154 6.85 7.83 -2.16
CA LEU A 154 6.22 7.35 -3.40
C LEU A 154 6.10 5.83 -3.47
N LEU A 155 7.03 5.09 -2.87
CA LEU A 155 7.06 3.61 -2.88
C LEU A 155 6.00 3.00 -1.95
N MET A 156 5.90 3.50 -0.72
CA MET A 156 5.09 2.89 0.34
C MET A 156 3.61 2.68 0.00
N PRO A 157 2.92 3.56 -0.74
CA PRO A 157 1.53 3.31 -1.12
C PRO A 157 1.33 2.07 -2.00
N TRP A 158 2.33 1.70 -2.81
CA TRP A 158 2.29 0.50 -3.67
C TRP A 158 2.60 -0.76 -2.88
N VAL A 159 3.60 -0.71 -2.00
CA VAL A 159 3.87 -1.78 -1.04
C VAL A 159 2.62 -2.05 -0.20
N GLY A 160 2.05 -1.02 0.40
CA GLY A 160 0.82 -1.12 1.20
C GLY A 160 -0.37 -1.65 0.40
N ARG A 161 -0.46 -1.36 -0.90
CA ARG A 161 -1.50 -1.93 -1.77
C ARG A 161 -1.31 -3.44 -1.97
N GLY A 162 -0.09 -3.90 -2.21
CA GLY A 162 0.21 -5.33 -2.35
C GLY A 162 -0.07 -6.10 -1.06
N LEU A 163 0.38 -5.57 0.08
CA LEU A 163 0.14 -6.16 1.40
C LEU A 163 -1.36 -6.20 1.75
N ALA A 164 -2.09 -5.11 1.49
CA ALA A 164 -3.53 -5.07 1.70
C ALA A 164 -4.26 -6.10 0.82
N ALA A 165 -3.83 -6.31 -0.43
CA ALA A 165 -4.41 -7.33 -1.29
C ALA A 165 -4.20 -8.74 -0.73
N LEU A 166 -3.02 -9.04 -0.20
CA LEU A 166 -2.73 -10.31 0.47
C LEU A 166 -3.61 -10.50 1.72
N GLN A 167 -3.76 -9.46 2.54
CA GLN A 167 -4.61 -9.49 3.73
C GLN A 167 -6.09 -9.71 3.37
N VAL A 168 -6.59 -9.09 2.29
CA VAL A 168 -7.96 -9.33 1.78
C VAL A 168 -8.13 -10.76 1.27
N ARG A 169 -7.14 -11.32 0.56
CA ARG A 169 -7.20 -12.71 0.11
C ARG A 169 -7.28 -13.68 1.28
N LEU A 170 -6.45 -13.48 2.31
CA LEU A 170 -6.48 -14.29 3.52
C LEU A 170 -7.81 -14.17 4.28
N ALA A 171 -8.32 -12.94 4.42
CA ALA A 171 -9.61 -12.70 5.05
C ALA A 171 -10.75 -13.37 4.28
N THR A 172 -10.74 -13.28 2.95
CA THR A 172 -11.75 -13.92 2.10
C THR A 172 -11.64 -15.45 2.20
N ALA A 173 -10.44 -16.02 2.17
CA ALA A 173 -10.26 -17.47 2.24
C ALA A 173 -10.68 -18.09 3.58
N LEU A 174 -10.51 -17.36 4.70
CA LEU A 174 -10.76 -17.89 6.05
C LEU A 174 -12.12 -17.48 6.62
N LEU A 175 -12.60 -16.27 6.32
CA LEU A 175 -13.88 -15.78 6.83
C LEU A 175 -15.07 -16.15 5.92
N ALA A 176 -14.82 -16.58 4.68
CA ALA A 176 -15.88 -17.09 3.79
C ALA A 176 -16.24 -18.57 4.01
N ARG A 177 -15.39 -19.34 4.71
CA ARG A 177 -15.63 -20.77 4.94
C ARG A 177 -16.72 -20.95 6.00
N PRO A 178 -17.80 -21.71 5.73
CA PRO A 178 -18.91 -21.92 6.66
C PRO A 178 -18.45 -22.55 7.99
#